data_AF-A0A162NB44-F1
#
_entry.id   AF-A0A162NB44-F1
#
_cell.length_a   1.000
_cell.length_b   1.000
_cell.length_c   1.000
_cell.angle_alpha   90.00
_cell.angle_beta   90.00
_cell.angle_gamma   90.00
#
_symmetry.space_group_name_H-M   'P 1'
#
loop_
_entity.id
_entity.type
_entity.pdbx_description
1 polymer ?
#
loop_
_entity_poly.entity_id
_entity_poly.type
_entity_poly.pdbx_seq_one_letter_code
_entity_poly.pdbx_strand_id
1 'polypeptide(L)'
;MAIAEDFYYVEGNCSVKNLVKTLVKEITQNAGVYKWDLVVPDSIDKMGAAEADQTINLITDGSATDKVQTIFTASKQNDTCIIKTTTSYNKVFYVKISRLARELTTAEKQAIINFEKLHSYATYPEGGAVYHTRTDAEALEIMAGKNPSVNGSGYDDYVSAMTAGLTLNNIRFQIASELNSDNTDIKISQDIQEKYNYRLAWYRNLPKGIKDFLPVQYWISMTKDSINLVLRGDPSADVAPYNNYLTGYAYIGALKPVEDSAYTDDQYNFGITASSDMEPNYSNPYGERTGTGVTDFVMIANKIGMPYQPHYPAFYATNPFMDKCNVEGSRWDHKKHQFSDITLVHPVDMERGKLQNVLAGDSSSIYDADKLTYMKDTDQEENYKKFKITAPFNFLNNSANINYCVAIRCYKASE
;
A
#
# COMPACT_ATOMS: atom_id res chain seq x y z
N MET A 1 9.74 34.76 13.40
CA MET A 1 8.40 34.41 12.87
C MET A 1 8.49 32.98 12.35
N ALA A 2 7.86 32.03 13.03
CA ALA A 2 7.74 30.69 12.46
C ALA A 2 6.82 30.80 11.24
N ILE A 3 7.31 30.40 10.07
CA ILE A 3 6.50 30.36 8.86
C ILE A 3 5.44 29.29 9.13
N ALA A 4 4.17 29.67 9.16
CA ALA A 4 3.07 28.70 9.18
C ALA A 4 3.24 27.84 7.91
N GLU A 5 3.62 26.58 8.11
CA GLU A 5 3.83 25.66 7.00
C GLU A 5 2.44 25.25 6.51
N ASP A 6 2.09 25.85 5.39
CA ASP A 6 0.82 25.80 4.70
C ASP A 6 0.58 24.38 4.13
N PHE A 7 -0.58 23.77 4.38
CA PHE A 7 -0.88 22.37 4.01
C PHE A 7 -2.35 22.14 3.60
N TYR A 8 -2.62 21.05 2.89
CA TYR A 8 -3.96 20.55 2.59
C TYR A 8 -4.29 19.36 3.49
N TYR A 9 -5.47 19.39 4.10
CA TYR A 9 -6.02 18.27 4.85
C TYR A 9 -7.44 17.93 4.40
N VAL A 10 -7.71 16.64 4.25
CA VAL A 10 -9.04 16.11 3.97
C VAL A 10 -9.25 14.77 4.66
N GLU A 11 -10.48 14.53 5.10
CA GLU A 11 -10.93 13.24 5.59
C GLU A 11 -12.25 12.85 4.94
N GLY A 12 -12.43 11.57 4.66
CA GLY A 12 -13.62 11.09 3.98
C GLY A 12 -13.73 9.58 3.93
N ASN A 13 -14.73 9.09 3.20
CA ASN A 13 -14.89 7.69 2.90
C ASN A 13 -15.18 7.50 1.40
N CYS A 14 -14.86 6.31 0.90
CA CYS A 14 -15.17 5.90 -0.46
C CYS A 14 -15.27 4.38 -0.52
N SER A 15 -15.86 3.83 -1.58
CA SER A 15 -15.80 2.39 -1.82
C SER A 15 -14.39 1.97 -2.25
N VAL A 16 -13.99 0.74 -1.93
CA VAL A 16 -12.74 0.12 -2.42
C VAL A 16 -12.60 0.27 -3.93
N LYS A 17 -13.72 0.10 -4.68
CA LYS A 17 -13.80 0.37 -6.12
C LYS A 17 -13.28 1.75 -6.48
N ASN A 18 -13.73 2.80 -5.81
CA ASN A 18 -13.40 4.17 -6.18
C ASN A 18 -12.18 4.72 -5.44
N LEU A 19 -11.49 3.91 -4.63
CA LEU A 19 -10.43 4.36 -3.73
C LEU A 19 -9.31 5.09 -4.48
N VAL A 20 -8.67 4.44 -5.46
CA VAL A 20 -7.53 5.03 -6.17
C VAL A 20 -7.95 6.32 -6.90
N LYS A 21 -9.10 6.31 -7.59
CA LYS A 21 -9.66 7.51 -8.23
C LYS A 21 -9.90 8.65 -7.24
N THR A 22 -10.43 8.33 -6.06
CA THR A 22 -10.71 9.31 -5.01
C THR A 22 -9.41 9.90 -4.47
N LEU A 23 -8.43 9.08 -4.12
CA LEU A 23 -7.13 9.55 -3.64
C LEU A 23 -6.44 10.45 -4.67
N VAL A 24 -6.44 10.07 -5.95
CA VAL A 24 -5.88 10.89 -7.03
C VAL A 24 -6.63 12.20 -7.19
N LYS A 25 -7.96 12.20 -7.09
CA LYS A 25 -8.75 13.43 -7.14
C LYS A 25 -8.35 14.39 -6.02
N GLU A 26 -8.25 13.88 -4.79
CA GLU A 26 -7.84 14.69 -3.64
C GLU A 26 -6.43 15.29 -3.85
N ILE A 27 -5.48 14.48 -4.30
CA ILE A 27 -4.08 14.88 -4.46
C ILE A 27 -3.86 15.82 -5.65
N THR A 28 -4.56 15.63 -6.76
CA THR A 28 -4.24 16.30 -8.04
C THR A 28 -5.20 17.42 -8.42
N GLN A 29 -6.42 17.44 -7.85
CA GLN A 29 -7.45 18.43 -8.17
C GLN A 29 -7.85 19.27 -6.95
N ASN A 30 -8.09 18.65 -5.80
CA ASN A 30 -8.66 19.36 -4.64
C ASN A 30 -7.59 20.02 -3.76
N ALA A 31 -6.35 19.54 -3.77
CA ALA A 31 -5.24 20.05 -2.95
C ALA A 31 -4.77 21.49 -3.29
N GLY A 32 -5.47 22.21 -4.17
CA GLY A 32 -5.21 23.63 -4.45
C GLY A 32 -3.78 23.88 -4.91
N VAL A 33 -3.02 24.67 -4.14
CA VAL A 33 -1.62 25.02 -4.45
C VAL A 33 -0.62 23.92 -4.10
N TYR A 34 -1.03 22.92 -3.30
CA TYR A 34 -0.19 21.78 -2.90
C TYR A 34 -0.31 20.58 -3.84
N LYS A 35 -1.14 20.70 -4.87
CA LYS A 35 -1.47 19.60 -5.78
C LYS A 35 -0.22 19.00 -6.43
N TRP A 36 -0.27 17.69 -6.64
CA TRP A 36 0.68 17.00 -7.50
C TRP A 36 0.04 16.80 -8.87
N ASP A 37 0.83 16.61 -9.92
CA ASP A 37 0.33 16.49 -11.28
C ASP A 37 0.04 15.03 -11.63
N LEU A 38 -1.14 14.75 -12.18
CA LEU A 38 -1.42 13.44 -12.78
C LEU A 38 -0.67 13.32 -14.12
N VAL A 39 0.12 12.25 -14.29
CA VAL A 39 0.87 11.99 -15.54
C VAL A 39 0.27 10.81 -16.30
N VAL A 40 -0.05 9.73 -15.59
CA VAL A 40 -0.68 8.54 -16.17
C VAL A 40 -1.87 8.15 -15.30
N PRO A 41 -3.07 7.91 -15.87
CA PRO A 41 -3.45 8.25 -17.24
C PRO A 41 -3.45 9.78 -17.49
N ASP A 42 -3.60 10.21 -18.73
CA ASP A 42 -3.68 11.62 -19.15
C ASP A 42 -4.94 12.36 -18.61
N SER A 43 -5.93 11.64 -18.09
CA SER A 43 -7.10 12.20 -17.39
C SER A 43 -7.63 11.26 -16.33
N ILE A 44 -8.10 11.82 -15.21
CA ILE A 44 -8.74 11.10 -14.11
C ILE A 44 -10.00 10.34 -14.56
N ASP A 45 -10.63 10.74 -15.65
CA ASP A 45 -11.83 10.07 -16.17
C ASP A 45 -11.54 8.67 -16.70
N LYS A 46 -10.29 8.41 -17.11
CA LYS A 46 -9.81 7.09 -17.50
C LYS A 46 -9.49 6.18 -16.30
N MET A 47 -9.54 6.71 -15.07
CA MET A 47 -9.36 5.94 -13.85
C MET A 47 -10.68 5.43 -13.30
N GLY A 48 -10.67 4.20 -12.79
CA GLY A 48 -11.84 3.56 -12.18
C GLY A 48 -13.03 3.38 -13.13
N ALA A 49 -12.86 3.66 -14.44
CA ALA A 49 -13.84 3.33 -15.45
C ALA A 49 -13.94 1.80 -15.53
N ALA A 50 -15.16 1.28 -15.52
CA ALA A 50 -15.40 -0.06 -16.01
C ALA A 50 -15.06 -0.01 -17.50
N GLU A 51 -13.91 -0.54 -17.90
CA GLU A 51 -13.70 -0.87 -19.30
C GLU A 51 -14.80 -1.85 -19.72
N ALA A 52 -15.06 -1.96 -21.03
CA ALA A 52 -15.98 -2.98 -21.53
C ALA A 52 -15.62 -4.32 -20.89
N ASP A 53 -16.64 -4.97 -20.33
CA ASP A 53 -16.56 -6.27 -19.67
C ASP A 53 -15.67 -7.21 -20.50
N GLN A 54 -14.57 -7.68 -19.91
CA GLN A 54 -13.64 -8.56 -20.60
C GLN A 54 -14.21 -9.97 -20.60
N THR A 55 -14.41 -10.52 -21.79
CA THR A 55 -14.70 -11.94 -21.96
C THR A 55 -13.42 -12.74 -21.74
N ILE A 56 -13.42 -13.59 -20.72
CA ILE A 56 -12.36 -14.53 -20.41
C ILE A 56 -12.81 -15.90 -20.91
N ASN A 57 -12.09 -16.45 -21.88
CA ASN A 57 -12.25 -17.84 -22.30
C ASN A 57 -11.18 -18.69 -21.61
N LEU A 58 -11.61 -19.70 -20.85
CA LEU A 58 -10.71 -20.65 -20.20
C LEU A 58 -10.06 -21.62 -21.18
N ILE A 59 -10.57 -21.72 -22.41
CA ILE A 59 -9.99 -22.52 -23.49
C ILE A 59 -9.17 -21.63 -24.42
N THR A 60 -7.91 -22.01 -24.61
CA THR A 60 -6.92 -21.33 -25.44
C THR A 60 -6.50 -22.16 -26.67
N ASP A 61 -6.67 -23.48 -26.61
CA ASP A 61 -6.28 -24.41 -27.68
C ASP A 61 -7.32 -24.56 -28.82
N GLY A 62 -8.44 -23.82 -28.74
CA GLY A 62 -9.51 -23.86 -29.72
C GLY A 62 -10.47 -25.06 -29.60
N SER A 63 -10.30 -25.91 -28.57
CA SER A 63 -11.28 -26.94 -28.24
C SER A 63 -12.60 -26.34 -27.71
N ALA A 64 -13.65 -27.15 -27.60
CA ALA A 64 -14.95 -26.71 -27.13
C ALA A 64 -15.64 -27.80 -26.31
N THR A 65 -16.44 -27.38 -25.34
CA THR A 65 -17.28 -28.25 -24.52
C THR A 65 -18.55 -27.51 -24.13
N ASP A 66 -19.65 -28.25 -23.99
CA ASP A 66 -20.94 -27.80 -23.46
C ASP A 66 -21.19 -28.29 -22.03
N LYS A 67 -20.28 -29.09 -21.46
CA LYS A 67 -20.46 -29.72 -20.14
C LYS A 67 -20.06 -28.81 -18.97
N VAL A 68 -19.24 -27.80 -19.24
CA VAL A 68 -18.72 -26.84 -18.26
C VAL A 68 -18.75 -25.43 -18.85
N GLN A 69 -18.91 -24.42 -18.01
CA GLN A 69 -18.90 -23.03 -18.43
C GLN A 69 -17.46 -22.58 -18.70
N THR A 70 -17.09 -22.33 -19.95
CA THR A 70 -15.72 -21.95 -20.30
C THR A 70 -15.54 -20.44 -20.48
N ILE A 71 -16.65 -19.71 -20.61
CA ILE A 71 -16.66 -18.28 -20.88
C ILE A 71 -17.19 -17.54 -19.65
N PHE A 72 -16.38 -16.60 -19.17
CA PHE A 72 -16.70 -15.74 -18.05
C PHE A 72 -16.55 -14.27 -18.44
N THR A 73 -17.27 -13.43 -17.72
CA THR A 73 -17.18 -11.98 -17.88
C THR A 73 -16.56 -11.39 -16.62
N ALA A 74 -15.48 -10.63 -16.79
CA ALA A 74 -14.84 -9.90 -15.70
C ALA A 74 -14.81 -8.41 -16.03
N SER A 75 -15.27 -7.58 -15.09
CA SER A 75 -15.16 -6.13 -15.23
C SER A 75 -13.71 -5.71 -15.05
N LYS A 76 -13.10 -5.15 -16.10
CA LYS A 76 -11.73 -4.64 -16.04
C LYS A 76 -11.76 -3.21 -15.54
N GLN A 77 -11.03 -2.96 -14.46
CA GLN A 77 -10.90 -1.65 -13.86
C GLN A 77 -9.45 -1.20 -13.96
N ASN A 78 -9.22 0.01 -14.47
CA ASN A 78 -7.89 0.61 -14.47
C ASN A 78 -7.68 1.43 -13.19
N ASP A 79 -7.00 0.83 -12.22
CA ASP A 79 -6.61 1.46 -10.96
C ASP A 79 -5.10 1.58 -10.83
N THR A 80 -4.45 1.99 -11.92
CA THR A 80 -3.04 2.38 -11.90
C THR A 80 -2.94 3.85 -12.29
N CYS A 81 -2.18 4.62 -11.52
CA CYS A 81 -1.79 5.96 -11.88
C CYS A 81 -0.34 6.25 -11.53
N ILE A 82 0.18 7.29 -12.18
CA ILE A 82 1.46 7.91 -11.86
C ILE A 82 1.20 9.38 -11.65
N ILE A 83 1.54 9.85 -10.46
CA ILE A 83 1.53 11.27 -10.09
C ILE A 83 2.97 11.79 -10.01
N LYS A 84 3.14 13.07 -10.27
CA LYS A 84 4.41 13.78 -10.29
C LYS A 84 4.36 14.94 -9.31
N THR A 85 5.43 15.14 -8.56
CA THR A 85 5.65 16.40 -7.85
C THR A 85 6.95 17.04 -8.28
N THR A 86 6.98 18.37 -8.24
CA THR A 86 8.22 19.13 -8.20
C THR A 86 8.34 19.68 -6.78
N THR A 87 9.28 19.17 -6.00
CA THR A 87 9.45 19.56 -4.60
C THR A 87 9.93 21.01 -4.49
N SER A 88 9.85 21.59 -3.29
CA SER A 88 10.43 22.89 -2.93
C SER A 88 11.95 22.94 -3.13
N TYR A 89 12.60 21.77 -3.24
CA TYR A 89 14.01 21.60 -3.60
C TYR A 89 14.27 21.60 -5.12
N ASN A 90 13.25 21.93 -5.93
CA ASN A 90 13.31 21.96 -7.40
C ASN A 90 13.71 20.61 -8.04
N LYS A 91 13.33 19.49 -7.41
CA LYS A 91 13.49 18.15 -7.96
C LYS A 91 12.16 17.52 -8.30
N VAL A 92 12.17 16.72 -9.35
CA VAL A 92 10.99 16.01 -9.84
C VAL A 92 11.05 14.57 -9.36
N PHE A 93 9.93 14.09 -8.82
CA PHE A 93 9.74 12.71 -8.44
C PHE A 93 8.38 12.21 -8.88
N TYR A 94 8.29 10.89 -9.06
CA TYR A 94 7.11 10.19 -9.51
C TYR A 94 6.69 9.17 -8.47
N VAL A 95 5.38 9.04 -8.30
CA VAL A 95 4.77 8.03 -7.44
C VAL A 95 3.75 7.27 -8.26
N LYS A 96 3.95 5.96 -8.35
CA LYS A 96 3.01 5.04 -8.98
C LYS A 96 2.12 4.44 -7.90
N ILE A 97 0.81 4.56 -8.07
CA ILE A 97 -0.20 3.94 -7.21
C ILE A 97 -0.91 2.90 -8.06
N SER A 98 -0.96 1.65 -7.59
CA SER A 98 -1.63 0.57 -8.32
C SER A 98 -2.43 -0.34 -7.39
N ARG A 99 -3.62 -0.72 -7.84
CA ARG A 99 -4.37 -1.83 -7.26
C ARG A 99 -4.20 -3.03 -8.18
N LEU A 100 -3.37 -3.99 -7.79
CA LEU A 100 -3.06 -5.18 -8.60
C LEU A 100 -4.15 -6.25 -8.47
N ALA A 101 -4.05 -7.29 -9.30
CA ALA A 101 -4.85 -8.50 -9.13
C ALA A 101 -4.69 -9.05 -7.69
N ARG A 102 -5.78 -9.59 -7.15
CA ARG A 102 -5.74 -10.20 -5.81
C ARG A 102 -4.75 -11.37 -5.78
N GLU A 103 -4.17 -11.59 -4.62
CA GLU A 103 -3.31 -12.76 -4.41
C GLU A 103 -4.16 -14.05 -4.44
N LEU A 104 -3.67 -15.03 -5.19
CA LEU A 104 -4.32 -16.33 -5.29
C LEU A 104 -4.11 -17.13 -4.01
N THR A 105 -5.17 -17.79 -3.57
CA THR A 105 -5.12 -18.75 -2.46
C THR A 105 -4.30 -19.99 -2.83
N THR A 106 -3.89 -20.77 -1.83
CA THR A 106 -3.16 -22.03 -2.06
C THR A 106 -3.95 -23.00 -2.93
N ALA A 107 -5.28 -23.09 -2.74
CA ALA A 107 -6.15 -23.94 -3.53
C ALA A 107 -6.20 -23.50 -5.00
N GLU A 108 -6.31 -22.19 -5.26
CA GLU A 108 -6.30 -21.61 -6.61
C GLU A 108 -4.98 -21.84 -7.33
N LYS A 109 -3.85 -21.65 -6.64
CA LYS A 109 -2.52 -21.97 -7.20
C LYS A 109 -2.40 -23.46 -7.52
N GLN A 110 -2.89 -24.33 -6.64
CA GLN A 110 -2.88 -25.77 -6.88
C GLN A 110 -3.79 -26.17 -8.05
N ALA A 111 -4.92 -25.50 -8.22
CA ALA A 111 -5.83 -25.73 -9.33
C ALA A 111 -5.19 -25.41 -10.69
N ILE A 112 -4.41 -24.32 -10.78
CA ILE A 112 -3.63 -23.99 -11.99
C ILE A 112 -2.62 -25.10 -12.30
N ILE A 113 -1.85 -25.55 -11.31
CA ILE A 113 -0.88 -26.64 -11.48
C ILE A 113 -1.58 -27.95 -11.89
N ASN A 114 -2.76 -28.23 -11.32
CA ASN A 114 -3.53 -29.42 -11.66
C ASN A 114 -4.06 -29.35 -13.09
N PHE A 115 -4.55 -28.18 -13.53
CA PHE A 115 -4.96 -27.95 -14.91
C PHE A 115 -3.82 -28.25 -15.87
N GLU A 116 -2.63 -27.67 -15.65
CA GLU A 116 -1.44 -27.94 -16.47
C GLU A 116 -1.08 -29.44 -16.51
N LYS A 117 -1.10 -30.12 -15.35
CA LYS A 117 -0.79 -31.56 -15.26
C LYS A 117 -1.80 -32.43 -16.00
N LEU A 118 -3.07 -32.06 -16.04
CA LEU A 118 -4.12 -32.85 -16.68
C LEU A 118 -3.98 -32.95 -18.20
N HIS A 119 -3.22 -32.03 -18.82
CA HIS A 119 -2.94 -32.04 -20.25
C HIS A 119 -2.09 -33.22 -20.68
N SER A 120 -1.41 -33.92 -19.77
CA SER A 120 -0.55 -35.05 -20.11
C SER A 120 -0.92 -36.28 -19.29
N TYR A 121 -1.04 -37.45 -19.94
CA TYR A 121 -1.20 -38.73 -19.24
C TYR A 121 -0.51 -39.87 -19.97
N ALA A 122 -0.19 -40.94 -19.23
CA ALA A 122 0.37 -42.15 -19.79
C ALA A 122 -0.58 -43.33 -19.59
N THR A 123 -0.70 -44.17 -20.62
CA THR A 123 -1.32 -45.50 -20.53
C THR A 123 -0.23 -46.56 -20.62
N TYR A 124 -0.42 -47.70 -19.94
CA TYR A 124 0.55 -48.79 -19.89
C TYR A 124 -0.03 -50.08 -20.50
N PRO A 125 -0.17 -50.17 -21.84
CA PRO A 125 -0.43 -51.44 -22.49
C PRO A 125 0.79 -52.37 -22.39
N GLU A 126 0.58 -53.68 -22.60
CA GLU A 126 1.66 -54.67 -22.65
C GLU A 126 2.68 -54.29 -23.74
N GLY A 127 3.82 -53.71 -23.33
CA GLY A 127 4.86 -53.23 -24.25
C GLY A 127 5.48 -51.87 -23.93
N GLY A 128 4.92 -51.10 -23.00
CA GLY A 128 5.55 -49.85 -22.51
C GLY A 128 4.57 -48.70 -22.27
N ALA A 129 5.08 -47.55 -21.82
CA ALA A 129 4.27 -46.35 -21.59
C ALA A 129 3.97 -45.62 -22.91
N VAL A 130 2.69 -45.34 -23.18
CA VAL A 130 2.25 -44.47 -24.27
C VAL A 130 1.75 -43.17 -23.67
N TYR A 131 2.35 -42.05 -24.07
CA TYR A 131 1.99 -40.70 -23.61
C TYR A 131 0.94 -40.08 -24.53
N HIS A 132 -0.05 -39.44 -23.93
CA HIS A 132 -1.19 -38.80 -24.59
C HIS A 132 -1.36 -37.38 -24.08
N THR A 133 -1.95 -36.54 -24.91
CA THR A 133 -2.26 -35.14 -24.59
C THR A 133 -3.77 -34.94 -24.55
N ARG A 134 -4.26 -34.17 -23.58
CA ARG A 134 -5.66 -33.73 -23.49
C ARG A 134 -5.80 -32.28 -23.93
N THR A 135 -6.97 -31.92 -24.42
CA THR A 135 -7.32 -30.52 -24.71
C THR A 135 -7.73 -29.76 -23.44
N ASP A 136 -7.75 -28.43 -23.51
CA ASP A 136 -8.23 -27.57 -22.42
C ASP A 136 -9.66 -27.97 -22.00
N ALA A 137 -10.54 -28.22 -22.97
CA ALA A 137 -11.91 -28.67 -22.72
C ALA A 137 -11.96 -29.98 -21.90
N GLU A 138 -11.16 -30.98 -22.26
CA GLU A 138 -11.11 -32.26 -21.56
C GLU A 138 -10.53 -32.11 -20.14
N ALA A 139 -9.50 -31.28 -19.97
CA ALA A 139 -8.92 -30.98 -18.67
C ALA A 139 -9.94 -30.29 -17.74
N LEU A 140 -10.68 -29.29 -18.25
CA LEU A 140 -11.74 -28.59 -17.49
C LEU A 140 -12.89 -29.53 -17.11
N GLU A 141 -13.32 -30.40 -18.02
CA GLU A 141 -14.34 -31.42 -17.73
C GLU A 141 -13.92 -32.37 -16.61
N ILE A 142 -12.65 -32.79 -16.60
CA ILE A 142 -12.10 -33.63 -15.52
C ILE A 142 -12.11 -32.86 -14.20
N MET A 143 -11.60 -31.62 -14.17
CA MET A 143 -11.59 -30.80 -12.96
C MET A 143 -12.98 -30.53 -12.39
N ALA A 144 -14.00 -30.47 -13.25
CA ALA A 144 -15.39 -30.28 -12.88
C ALA A 144 -16.11 -31.59 -12.49
N GLY A 145 -15.42 -32.73 -12.54
CA GLY A 145 -16.01 -34.05 -12.28
C GLY A 145 -17.06 -34.46 -13.32
N LYS A 146 -16.97 -33.91 -14.54
CA LYS A 146 -17.87 -34.22 -15.68
C LYS A 146 -17.29 -35.25 -16.64
N ASN A 147 -16.07 -35.71 -16.39
CA ASN A 147 -15.46 -36.80 -17.14
C ASN A 147 -15.88 -38.18 -16.57
N PRO A 148 -16.34 -39.12 -17.40
CA PRO A 148 -16.80 -40.43 -16.93
C PRO A 148 -15.68 -41.39 -16.53
N SER A 149 -14.43 -41.11 -16.91
CA SER A 149 -13.30 -42.04 -16.79
C SER A 149 -12.24 -41.60 -15.79
N VAL A 150 -12.20 -40.30 -15.46
CA VAL A 150 -11.19 -39.72 -14.57
C VAL A 150 -11.87 -38.80 -13.57
N ASN A 151 -11.71 -39.07 -12.28
CA ASN A 151 -12.15 -38.18 -11.23
C ASN A 151 -11.20 -36.98 -11.13
N GLY A 152 -11.76 -35.78 -11.06
CA GLY A 152 -11.02 -34.56 -10.78
C GLY A 152 -11.82 -33.60 -9.90
N SER A 153 -11.13 -32.60 -9.39
CA SER A 153 -11.69 -31.53 -8.55
C SER A 153 -10.88 -30.25 -8.75
N GLY A 154 -11.42 -29.12 -8.27
CA GLY A 154 -10.74 -27.82 -8.29
C GLY A 154 -11.14 -26.93 -9.47
N TYR A 155 -12.19 -27.27 -10.22
CA TYR A 155 -12.71 -26.40 -11.28
C TYR A 155 -13.11 -25.01 -10.76
N ASP A 156 -13.85 -24.91 -9.66
CA ASP A 156 -14.27 -23.61 -9.11
C ASP A 156 -13.07 -22.76 -8.67
N ASP A 157 -12.05 -23.39 -8.08
CA ASP A 157 -10.80 -22.72 -7.70
C ASP A 157 -10.02 -22.28 -8.95
N TYR A 158 -10.00 -23.08 -10.02
CA TYR A 158 -9.38 -22.70 -11.30
C TYR A 158 -10.11 -21.51 -11.94
N VAL A 159 -11.43 -21.57 -12.05
CA VAL A 159 -12.27 -20.46 -12.54
C VAL A 159 -11.99 -19.20 -11.72
N SER A 160 -12.00 -19.30 -10.39
CA SER A 160 -11.74 -18.19 -9.47
C SER A 160 -10.33 -17.59 -9.67
N ALA A 161 -9.33 -18.42 -9.95
CA ALA A 161 -7.97 -17.98 -10.23
C ALA A 161 -7.86 -17.23 -11.56
N MET A 162 -8.47 -17.77 -12.62
CA MET A 162 -8.41 -17.21 -13.97
C MET A 162 -9.29 -15.96 -14.13
N THR A 163 -10.29 -15.79 -13.27
CA THR A 163 -11.19 -14.62 -13.25
C THR A 163 -10.90 -13.69 -12.07
N ALA A 164 -9.73 -13.80 -11.45
CA ALA A 164 -9.36 -13.03 -10.29
C ALA A 164 -9.38 -11.52 -10.58
N GLY A 165 -10.28 -10.81 -9.89
CA GLY A 165 -10.36 -9.36 -9.94
C GLY A 165 -9.22 -8.67 -9.19
N LEU A 166 -9.34 -7.34 -9.09
CA LEU A 166 -8.41 -6.53 -8.31
C LEU A 166 -8.49 -6.82 -6.82
N THR A 167 -7.39 -6.57 -6.12
CA THR A 167 -7.32 -6.71 -4.68
C THR A 167 -8.31 -5.77 -3.97
N LEU A 168 -8.88 -6.24 -2.86
CA LEU A 168 -9.89 -5.50 -2.09
C LEU A 168 -9.38 -4.98 -0.74
N ASN A 169 -8.17 -5.36 -0.34
CA ASN A 169 -7.62 -5.07 0.99
C ASN A 169 -6.35 -4.21 0.98
N ASN A 170 -5.77 -3.95 -0.19
CA ASN A 170 -4.52 -3.20 -0.28
C ASN A 170 -4.38 -2.39 -1.58
N ILE A 171 -3.46 -1.42 -1.57
CA ILE A 171 -2.91 -0.77 -2.76
C ILE A 171 -1.38 -0.82 -2.66
N ARG A 172 -0.71 -0.66 -3.80
CA ARG A 172 0.74 -0.65 -3.89
C ARG A 172 1.23 0.71 -4.34
N PHE A 173 2.29 1.16 -3.69
CA PHE A 173 3.04 2.34 -4.07
C PHE A 173 4.41 1.96 -4.62
N GLN A 174 4.94 2.79 -5.51
CA GLN A 174 6.31 2.76 -5.97
C GLN A 174 6.78 4.19 -6.23
N ILE A 175 8.07 4.46 -6.05
CA ILE A 175 8.65 5.80 -6.25
C ILE A 175 9.83 5.74 -7.23
N ALA A 176 9.97 6.78 -8.05
CA ALA A 176 11.06 6.91 -9.00
C ALA A 176 11.43 8.39 -9.24
N SER A 177 12.66 8.63 -9.68
CA SER A 177 13.11 9.95 -10.14
C SER A 177 12.77 10.24 -11.61
N GLU A 178 12.46 9.20 -12.39
CA GLU A 178 12.28 9.28 -13.84
C GLU A 178 11.19 8.33 -14.34
N LEU A 179 10.64 8.62 -15.52
CA LEU A 179 9.78 7.73 -16.29
C LEU A 179 10.59 6.92 -17.31
N ASN A 180 10.00 5.84 -17.81
CA ASN A 180 10.53 5.09 -18.94
C ASN A 180 10.57 5.96 -20.22
N SER A 181 11.24 5.47 -21.28
CA SER A 181 11.38 6.20 -22.55
C SER A 181 10.04 6.60 -23.18
N ASP A 182 9.00 5.81 -22.91
CA ASP A 182 7.69 5.94 -23.54
C ASP A 182 6.72 6.78 -22.69
N ASN A 183 7.17 7.25 -21.52
CA ASN A 183 6.38 7.98 -20.51
C ASN A 183 5.08 7.27 -20.08
N THR A 184 5.07 5.94 -20.15
CA THR A 184 3.92 5.10 -19.79
C THR A 184 4.05 4.46 -18.41
N ASP A 185 5.28 4.37 -17.90
CA ASP A 185 5.58 3.80 -16.60
C ASP A 185 6.80 4.47 -15.94
N ILE A 186 7.04 4.18 -14.67
CA ILE A 186 8.27 4.58 -13.97
C ILE A 186 9.50 3.88 -14.55
N LYS A 187 10.68 4.51 -14.43
CA LYS A 187 11.95 3.96 -14.94
C LYS A 187 12.53 2.86 -14.04
N ILE A 188 11.75 1.81 -13.80
CA ILE A 188 12.13 0.60 -13.07
C ILE A 188 11.66 -0.59 -13.90
N SER A 189 12.49 -1.62 -14.08
CA SER A 189 12.10 -2.80 -14.84
C SER A 189 10.96 -3.56 -14.15
N GLN A 190 10.08 -4.20 -14.93
CA GLN A 190 8.88 -4.86 -14.41
C GLN A 190 9.22 -5.98 -13.40
N ASP A 191 10.29 -6.73 -13.64
CA ASP A 191 10.76 -7.79 -12.74
C ASP A 191 11.19 -7.26 -11.37
N ILE A 192 11.72 -6.03 -11.32
CA ILE A 192 12.03 -5.34 -10.06
C ILE A 192 10.75 -4.80 -9.46
N GLN A 193 9.87 -4.18 -10.25
CA GLN A 193 8.59 -3.64 -9.75
C GLN A 193 7.73 -4.70 -9.04
N GLU A 194 7.72 -5.94 -9.52
CA GLU A 194 7.00 -7.06 -8.90
C GLU A 194 7.54 -7.42 -7.50
N LYS A 195 8.85 -7.29 -7.31
CA LYS A 195 9.55 -7.60 -6.05
C LYS A 195 9.63 -6.40 -5.10
N TYR A 196 9.66 -5.21 -5.68
CA TYR A 196 9.91 -3.93 -5.04
C TYR A 196 8.67 -3.05 -5.13
N ASN A 197 7.76 -3.22 -4.17
CA ASN A 197 6.56 -2.42 -4.04
C ASN A 197 6.17 -2.28 -2.57
N TYR A 198 5.54 -1.15 -2.25
CA TYR A 198 5.16 -0.81 -0.88
C TYR A 198 3.65 -1.00 -0.73
N ARG A 199 3.29 -2.10 -0.08
CA ARG A 199 1.89 -2.48 0.16
C ARG A 199 1.33 -1.65 1.30
N LEU A 200 0.25 -0.91 1.03
CA LEU A 200 -0.58 -0.26 2.03
C LEU A 200 -1.89 -1.04 2.18
N ALA A 201 -2.10 -1.66 3.33
CA ALA A 201 -3.26 -2.51 3.59
C ALA A 201 -4.20 -1.94 4.65
N TRP A 202 -5.49 -2.22 4.48
CA TRP A 202 -6.57 -1.83 5.41
C TRP A 202 -7.46 -3.01 5.83
N TYR A 203 -7.23 -4.21 5.29
CA TYR A 203 -7.75 -5.49 5.83
C TYR A 203 -6.68 -6.60 5.75
N ARG A 204 -6.78 -7.60 6.62
CA ARG A 204 -5.95 -8.83 6.53
C ARG A 204 -6.49 -9.81 5.50
N ASN A 205 -7.70 -10.31 5.74
CA ASN A 205 -8.36 -11.37 4.96
C ASN A 205 -9.84 -11.05 4.79
N LEU A 206 -10.33 -10.95 3.56
CA LEU A 206 -11.75 -10.70 3.31
C LEU A 206 -12.52 -12.02 3.10
N PRO A 207 -13.65 -12.23 3.80
CA PRO A 207 -14.55 -13.36 3.55
C PRO A 207 -15.00 -13.49 2.09
N LYS A 208 -15.20 -14.74 1.65
CA LYS A 208 -15.78 -15.06 0.33
C LYS A 208 -17.20 -14.47 0.25
N GLY A 209 -17.39 -13.45 -0.58
CA GLY A 209 -18.68 -12.77 -0.78
C GLY A 209 -18.62 -11.24 -0.66
N ILE A 210 -17.59 -10.70 0.01
CA ILE A 210 -17.35 -9.26 0.03
C ILE A 210 -16.82 -8.81 -1.33
N LYS A 211 -17.37 -7.70 -1.83
CA LYS A 211 -17.00 -7.10 -3.12
C LYS A 211 -16.42 -5.70 -2.91
N ASP A 212 -16.15 -5.03 -4.03
CA ASP A 212 -15.53 -3.71 -4.13
C ASP A 212 -16.39 -2.53 -3.63
N PHE A 213 -17.65 -2.76 -3.25
CA PHE A 213 -18.51 -1.74 -2.62
C PHE A 213 -18.09 -1.41 -1.17
N LEU A 214 -17.23 -2.23 -0.57
CA LEU A 214 -16.81 -2.08 0.81
C LEU A 214 -16.24 -0.68 1.07
N PRO A 215 -16.70 0.04 2.12
CA PRO A 215 -16.19 1.37 2.41
C PRO A 215 -14.79 1.34 3.04
N VAL A 216 -13.98 2.33 2.68
CA VAL A 216 -12.66 2.62 3.23
C VAL A 216 -12.64 4.09 3.63
N GLN A 217 -12.22 4.35 4.86
CA GLN A 217 -11.99 5.70 5.37
C GLN A 217 -10.57 6.13 5.04
N TYR A 218 -10.41 7.38 4.64
CA TYR A 218 -9.10 7.96 4.34
C TYR A 218 -8.92 9.29 5.06
N TRP A 219 -7.66 9.56 5.42
CA TRP A 219 -7.19 10.85 5.90
C TRP A 219 -5.92 11.21 5.14
N ILE A 220 -5.89 12.41 4.57
CA ILE A 220 -4.75 12.91 3.82
C ILE A 220 -4.31 14.23 4.46
N SER A 221 -3.02 14.34 4.75
CA SER A 221 -2.36 15.60 5.07
C SER A 221 -1.18 15.77 4.13
N MET A 222 -1.20 16.79 3.29
CA MET A 222 -0.18 16.95 2.25
C MET A 222 0.30 18.38 2.07
N THR A 223 1.53 18.48 1.59
CA THR A 223 2.16 19.71 1.09
C THR A 223 2.61 19.48 -0.35
N LYS A 224 3.29 20.46 -0.93
CA LYS A 224 3.99 20.28 -2.20
C LYS A 224 5.09 19.20 -2.11
N ASP A 225 5.62 18.97 -0.92
CA ASP A 225 6.78 18.11 -0.68
C ASP A 225 6.43 16.72 -0.15
N SER A 226 5.31 16.56 0.55
CA SER A 226 4.97 15.30 1.19
C SER A 226 3.47 15.01 1.27
N ILE A 227 3.13 13.73 1.37
CA ILE A 227 1.79 13.19 1.57
C ILE A 227 1.86 12.23 2.76
N ASN A 228 1.06 12.51 3.78
CA ASN A 228 0.70 11.58 4.84
C ASN A 228 -0.68 11.01 4.53
N LEU A 229 -0.77 9.70 4.40
CA LEU A 229 -2.01 8.98 4.11
C LEU A 229 -2.29 7.96 5.21
N VAL A 230 -3.49 8.01 5.77
CA VAL A 230 -4.02 6.94 6.62
C VAL A 230 -5.22 6.33 5.92
N LEU A 231 -5.24 5.00 5.82
CA LEU A 231 -6.40 4.23 5.34
C LEU A 231 -6.91 3.33 6.46
N ARG A 232 -8.22 3.29 6.63
CA ARG A 232 -8.86 2.38 7.59
C ARG A 232 -10.02 1.66 6.94
N GLY A 233 -10.05 0.34 7.08
CA GLY A 233 -11.18 -0.48 6.67
C GLY A 233 -12.41 -0.22 7.54
N ASP A 234 -13.60 -0.38 6.99
CA ASP A 234 -14.84 -0.42 7.75
C ASP A 234 -14.88 -1.66 8.69
N PRO A 235 -15.15 -1.47 9.99
CA PRO A 235 -15.19 -2.56 10.97
C PRO A 235 -16.36 -3.53 10.77
N SER A 236 -17.41 -3.17 10.02
CA SER A 236 -18.58 -4.03 9.77
C SER A 236 -18.29 -5.28 8.96
N ALA A 237 -17.21 -5.26 8.16
CA ALA A 237 -16.72 -6.43 7.45
C ALA A 237 -15.82 -7.34 8.30
N ASP A 238 -15.54 -6.95 9.54
CA ASP A 238 -14.78 -7.77 10.46
C ASP A 238 -15.67 -8.81 11.14
N VAL A 239 -15.16 -10.03 11.19
CA VAL A 239 -15.83 -11.17 11.82
C VAL A 239 -14.96 -11.67 12.97
N ALA A 240 -15.59 -12.19 14.03
CA ALA A 240 -14.88 -12.72 15.19
C ALA A 240 -13.70 -13.62 14.74
N PRO A 241 -12.46 -13.36 15.18
CA PRO A 241 -12.06 -12.64 16.40
C PRO A 241 -11.83 -11.12 16.27
N TYR A 242 -12.35 -10.43 15.24
CA TYR A 242 -12.24 -8.97 15.08
C TYR A 242 -10.81 -8.44 14.93
N ASN A 243 -10.00 -9.18 14.17
CA ASN A 243 -8.60 -8.84 13.89
C ASN A 243 -8.37 -8.50 12.41
N ASN A 244 -9.45 -8.33 11.64
CA ASN A 244 -9.35 -8.19 10.20
C ASN A 244 -9.17 -6.74 9.76
N TYR A 245 -9.91 -5.80 10.35
CA TYR A 245 -9.80 -4.39 9.94
C TYR A 245 -8.47 -3.80 10.42
N LEU A 246 -7.80 -3.06 9.53
CA LEU A 246 -6.51 -2.45 9.80
C LEU A 246 -6.59 -0.94 9.60
N THR A 247 -5.84 -0.21 10.43
CA THR A 247 -5.42 1.16 10.20
C THR A 247 -4.01 1.09 9.63
N GLY A 248 -3.89 1.39 8.33
CA GLY A 248 -2.61 1.48 7.62
C GLY A 248 -2.19 2.94 7.47
N TYR A 249 -0.88 3.18 7.52
CA TYR A 249 -0.27 4.50 7.28
C TYR A 249 0.76 4.42 6.16
N ALA A 250 0.82 5.47 5.35
CA ALA A 250 1.90 5.71 4.41
C ALA A 250 2.38 7.17 4.48
N TYR A 251 3.69 7.35 4.38
CA TYR A 251 4.32 8.63 4.11
C TYR A 251 4.96 8.56 2.73
N ILE A 252 4.79 9.59 1.91
CA ILE A 252 5.43 9.70 0.60
C ILE A 252 5.89 11.14 0.41
N GLY A 253 7.19 11.39 0.28
CA GLY A 253 7.65 12.76 0.15
C GLY A 253 9.11 13.01 0.45
N ALA A 254 9.49 14.27 0.31
CA ALA A 254 10.75 14.81 0.76
C ALA A 254 10.78 15.02 2.28
N LEU A 255 11.98 14.98 2.86
CA LEU A 255 12.20 15.25 4.27
C LEU A 255 12.50 16.73 4.49
N LYS A 256 12.18 17.22 5.69
CA LYS A 256 12.65 18.51 6.18
C LYS A 256 14.10 18.35 6.66
N PRO A 257 15.03 19.26 6.34
CA PRO A 257 16.40 19.17 6.82
C PRO A 257 16.45 19.22 8.35
N VAL A 258 17.47 18.57 8.92
CA VAL A 258 17.77 18.69 10.35
C VAL A 258 18.31 20.10 10.63
N GLU A 259 17.89 20.68 11.75
CA GLU A 259 18.42 21.97 12.23
C GLU A 259 19.96 21.89 12.34
N ASP A 260 20.66 22.93 11.90
CA ASP A 260 22.13 23.01 11.84
C ASP A 260 22.84 22.00 10.90
N SER A 261 22.13 21.40 9.93
CA SER A 261 22.81 20.59 8.91
C SER A 261 23.78 21.43 8.07
N ALA A 262 25.03 20.99 7.96
CA ALA A 262 26.04 21.64 7.12
C ALA A 262 25.70 21.60 5.62
N TYR A 263 24.85 20.66 5.18
CA TYR A 263 24.45 20.49 3.78
C TYR A 263 23.00 20.00 3.68
N THR A 264 22.22 20.55 2.76
CA THR A 264 20.90 20.03 2.39
C THR A 264 21.06 18.91 1.36
N ASP A 265 20.41 17.76 1.59
CA ASP A 265 20.25 16.77 0.53
C ASP A 265 19.14 17.25 -0.39
N ASP A 266 19.52 17.86 -1.50
CA ASP A 266 18.56 18.38 -2.47
C ASP A 266 18.37 17.44 -3.66
N GLN A 267 19.15 16.35 -3.77
CA GLN A 267 19.15 15.50 -4.97
C GLN A 267 18.30 14.25 -4.81
N TYR A 268 18.41 13.57 -3.68
CA TYR A 268 17.79 12.25 -3.46
C TYR A 268 16.79 12.24 -2.29
N ASN A 269 16.46 13.42 -1.76
CA ASN A 269 15.58 13.63 -0.63
C ASN A 269 14.10 13.44 -1.02
N PHE A 270 13.75 12.21 -1.36
CA PHE A 270 12.37 11.78 -1.56
C PHE A 270 12.29 10.30 -1.20
N GLY A 271 11.28 9.93 -0.42
CA GLY A 271 11.15 8.57 0.04
C GLY A 271 9.73 8.21 0.43
N ILE A 272 9.59 6.99 0.94
CA ILE A 272 8.32 6.35 1.19
C ILE A 272 8.40 5.33 2.32
N THR A 273 7.31 5.23 3.07
CA THR A 273 6.99 4.06 3.88
C THR A 273 5.50 3.78 3.79
N ALA A 274 5.11 2.52 3.92
CA ALA A 274 3.72 2.06 3.91
C ALA A 274 3.51 0.93 4.93
N SER A 275 2.28 0.76 5.40
CA SER A 275 1.96 -0.30 6.37
C SER A 275 1.25 -1.47 5.70
N SER A 276 1.70 -2.69 5.97
CA SER A 276 1.25 -3.92 5.31
C SER A 276 0.60 -4.91 6.30
N ASP A 277 -0.34 -5.69 5.79
CA ASP A 277 -0.92 -6.87 6.45
C ASP A 277 -0.02 -8.11 6.39
N MET A 278 0.92 -8.13 5.45
CA MET A 278 1.86 -9.23 5.21
C MET A 278 3.31 -8.78 5.36
N GLU A 279 4.18 -9.73 5.72
CA GLU A 279 5.62 -9.49 5.86
C GLU A 279 6.20 -9.04 4.50
N PRO A 280 7.07 -8.02 4.47
CA PRO A 280 7.69 -7.61 3.23
C PRO A 280 8.58 -8.71 2.65
N ASN A 281 8.66 -8.75 1.33
CA ASN A 281 9.60 -9.64 0.64
C ASN A 281 11.00 -9.01 0.67
N TYR A 282 11.94 -9.65 1.37
CA TYR A 282 13.34 -9.24 1.40
C TYR A 282 14.01 -9.65 0.09
N SER A 283 14.08 -8.70 -0.84
CA SER A 283 14.76 -8.85 -2.12
C SER A 283 15.86 -7.82 -2.26
N ASN A 284 16.92 -8.15 -3.00
CA ASN A 284 18.12 -7.31 -3.11
C ASN A 284 18.36 -6.78 -4.54
N PRO A 285 17.36 -6.21 -5.24
CA PRO A 285 17.55 -5.71 -6.61
C PRO A 285 18.57 -4.57 -6.71
N TYR A 286 18.82 -3.85 -5.61
CA TYR A 286 19.74 -2.71 -5.54
C TYR A 286 20.91 -2.95 -4.56
N GLY A 287 21.20 -4.21 -4.25
CA GLY A 287 22.25 -4.63 -3.31
C GLY A 287 21.70 -5.19 -2.00
N GLU A 288 22.61 -5.66 -1.13
CA GLU A 288 22.27 -6.39 0.12
C GLU A 288 21.46 -5.59 1.13
N ARG A 289 21.46 -4.26 1.01
CA ARG A 289 20.71 -3.34 1.86
C ARG A 289 19.60 -2.66 1.08
N THR A 290 18.93 -3.38 0.19
CA THR A 290 17.72 -2.83 -0.43
C THR A 290 16.62 -2.78 0.62
N GLY A 291 16.02 -1.60 0.82
CA GLY A 291 14.95 -1.44 1.80
C GLY A 291 13.62 -1.99 1.31
N THR A 292 12.71 -2.24 2.24
CA THR A 292 11.39 -2.84 1.95
C THR A 292 10.30 -1.80 1.75
N GLY A 293 10.47 -0.61 2.33
CA GLY A 293 9.48 0.47 2.41
C GLY A 293 8.24 0.10 3.21
N VAL A 294 8.28 -1.00 3.96
CA VAL A 294 7.20 -1.44 4.85
C VAL A 294 7.65 -1.37 6.30
N THR A 295 8.71 -2.09 6.67
CA THR A 295 9.28 -2.08 8.03
C THR A 295 10.39 -1.04 8.18
N ASP A 296 10.66 -0.28 7.12
CA ASP A 296 11.65 0.77 7.03
C ASP A 296 11.11 1.92 6.16
N PHE A 297 11.86 3.01 6.12
CA PHE A 297 11.63 4.12 5.21
C PHE A 297 12.64 4.08 4.08
N VAL A 298 12.18 3.99 2.84
CA VAL A 298 13.07 3.92 1.68
C VAL A 298 13.13 5.24 0.96
N MET A 299 14.34 5.72 0.69
CA MET A 299 14.58 6.89 -0.14
C MET A 299 15.03 6.50 -1.55
N ILE A 300 14.86 7.40 -2.51
CA ILE A 300 15.35 7.22 -3.90
C ILE A 300 16.82 6.81 -3.92
N ALA A 301 17.66 7.49 -3.13
CA ALA A 301 19.03 7.08 -2.88
C ALA A 301 19.56 7.66 -1.56
N ASN A 302 20.65 7.09 -1.04
CA ASN A 302 21.38 7.63 0.10
C ASN A 302 22.31 8.81 -0.29
N LYS A 303 23.11 9.34 0.64
CA LYS A 303 24.00 10.49 0.37
C LYS A 303 24.99 10.27 -0.76
N ILE A 304 25.48 9.04 -0.91
CA ILE A 304 26.47 8.67 -1.92
C ILE A 304 25.83 8.21 -3.24
N GLY A 305 24.49 8.22 -3.34
CA GLY A 305 23.75 7.83 -4.55
C GLY A 305 23.47 6.34 -4.68
N MET A 306 23.66 5.53 -3.63
CA MET A 306 23.18 4.15 -3.63
C MET A 306 21.65 4.15 -3.56
N PRO A 307 20.97 3.50 -4.52
CA PRO A 307 19.52 3.61 -4.63
C PRO A 307 18.80 2.78 -3.56
N TYR A 308 17.63 3.25 -3.15
CA TYR A 308 16.62 2.45 -2.44
C TYR A 308 17.09 1.79 -1.13
N GLN A 309 17.90 2.50 -0.34
CA GLN A 309 18.42 2.03 0.96
C GLN A 309 17.42 2.30 2.12
N PRO A 310 17.37 1.42 3.14
CA PRO A 310 16.48 1.56 4.30
C PRO A 310 16.98 2.62 5.28
N HIS A 311 16.04 3.40 5.80
CA HIS A 311 16.22 4.36 6.87
C HIS A 311 15.24 4.03 8.00
N TYR A 312 15.63 4.34 9.22
CA TYR A 312 14.88 3.96 10.43
C TYR A 312 14.39 5.20 11.18
N PRO A 313 13.18 5.15 11.74
CA PRO A 313 12.64 6.25 12.52
C PRO A 313 13.33 6.37 13.88
N ALA A 314 13.77 7.59 14.20
CA ALA A 314 14.25 8.03 15.49
C ALA A 314 13.36 9.17 16.00
N PHE A 315 12.87 9.02 17.23
CA PHE A 315 12.02 10.00 17.89
C PHE A 315 12.16 9.84 19.40
N TYR A 316 11.68 10.83 20.16
CA TYR A 316 11.64 10.72 21.61
C TYR A 316 10.68 9.61 22.02
N ALA A 317 11.20 8.58 22.69
CA ALA A 317 10.42 7.44 23.15
C ALA A 317 10.73 7.11 24.62
N THR A 318 9.70 6.75 25.37
CA THR A 318 9.86 6.11 26.69
C THR A 318 10.04 4.61 26.51
N ASN A 319 10.59 3.92 27.52
CA ASN A 319 10.72 2.47 27.49
C ASN A 319 9.35 1.79 27.27
N PRO A 320 9.21 0.84 26.31
CA PRO A 320 7.94 0.16 26.03
C PRO A 320 7.37 -0.64 27.20
N PHE A 321 8.22 -1.11 28.12
CA PHE A 321 7.82 -1.93 29.29
C PHE A 321 7.62 -1.12 30.57
N MET A 322 7.72 0.20 30.50
CA MET A 322 7.46 1.08 31.64
C MET A 322 5.98 1.03 32.00
N ASP A 323 5.66 0.85 33.28
CA ASP A 323 4.28 0.97 33.76
C ASP A 323 3.81 2.43 33.67
N LYS A 324 2.74 2.66 32.92
CA LYS A 324 2.17 3.98 32.68
C LYS A 324 0.94 4.14 33.56
N CYS A 325 1.19 4.48 34.83
CA CYS A 325 0.12 4.60 35.83
C CYS A 325 -0.73 5.88 35.68
N ASN A 326 -0.31 6.86 34.86
CA ASN A 326 -1.01 8.13 34.72
C ASN A 326 -1.45 8.36 33.27
N VAL A 327 -2.73 8.07 33.01
CA VAL A 327 -3.35 8.26 31.69
C VAL A 327 -3.49 9.75 31.31
N GLU A 328 -3.53 10.66 32.27
CA GLU A 328 -3.76 12.10 32.02
C GLU A 328 -2.50 12.91 31.67
N GLY A 329 -1.34 12.25 31.54
CA GLY A 329 -0.06 12.91 31.26
C GLY A 329 0.82 13.15 32.47
N SER A 330 1.80 14.05 32.34
CA SER A 330 2.73 14.36 33.41
C SER A 330 2.05 15.23 34.48
N ARG A 331 2.13 14.80 35.76
CA ARG A 331 1.58 15.55 36.91
C ARG A 331 2.40 16.77 37.28
N TRP A 332 3.64 16.85 36.80
CA TRP A 332 4.60 17.88 37.19
C TRP A 332 4.50 19.12 36.30
N ASP A 333 4.45 18.92 34.98
CA ASP A 333 4.33 20.01 34.00
C ASP A 333 2.92 20.14 33.42
N HIS A 334 1.98 19.32 33.89
CA HIS A 334 0.59 19.25 33.43
C HIS A 334 0.43 19.04 31.91
N LYS A 335 1.47 18.54 31.22
CA LYS A 335 1.37 18.18 29.81
C LYS A 335 0.67 16.85 29.65
N LYS A 336 -0.42 16.86 28.87
CA LYS A 336 -1.27 15.68 28.67
C LYS A 336 -0.53 14.55 27.96
N HIS A 337 0.17 14.81 26.85
CA HIS A 337 0.90 13.77 26.10
C HIS A 337 2.11 14.35 25.37
N GLN A 338 3.22 13.59 25.32
CA GLN A 338 4.42 13.96 24.56
C GLN A 338 4.35 13.33 23.16
N PHE A 339 4.37 14.18 22.14
CA PHE A 339 4.54 13.82 20.73
C PHE A 339 5.84 14.47 20.22
N SER A 340 6.55 13.78 19.33
CA SER A 340 7.86 14.14 18.81
C SER A 340 7.86 14.10 17.29
N ASP A 341 8.65 14.97 16.68
CA ASP A 341 9.06 14.82 15.28
C ASP A 341 9.70 13.44 15.06
N ILE A 342 9.53 12.91 13.86
CA ILE A 342 10.15 11.65 13.42
C ILE A 342 11.36 12.01 12.55
N THR A 343 12.56 11.78 13.07
CA THR A 343 13.81 11.90 12.32
C THR A 343 14.13 10.57 11.66
N LEU A 344 14.61 10.57 10.43
CA LEU A 344 15.07 9.36 9.76
C LEU A 344 16.58 9.23 9.85
N VAL A 345 17.04 8.03 10.18
CA VAL A 345 18.44 7.71 10.40
C VAL A 345 18.85 6.57 9.48
N HIS A 346 19.92 6.78 8.71
CA HIS A 346 20.59 5.72 7.95
C HIS A 346 21.69 5.10 8.82
N PRO A 347 21.91 3.77 8.80
CA PRO A 347 22.96 3.13 9.60
C PRO A 347 24.39 3.62 9.34
N VAL A 348 24.63 4.22 8.17
CA VAL A 348 25.94 4.75 7.76
C VAL A 348 25.94 6.27 7.66
N ASP A 349 24.87 6.85 7.12
CA ASP A 349 24.81 8.29 6.82
C ASP A 349 24.29 9.09 8.01
N MET A 350 23.84 8.40 9.06
CA MET A 350 23.21 8.93 10.26
C MET A 350 21.94 9.75 9.93
N GLU A 351 21.65 10.80 10.69
CA GLU A 351 20.44 11.59 10.57
C GLU A 351 20.33 12.22 9.17
N ARG A 352 19.21 11.98 8.49
CA ARG A 352 18.96 12.47 7.14
C ARG A 352 18.03 13.68 7.10
N GLY A 353 16.98 13.66 7.92
CA GLY A 353 15.93 14.67 7.91
C GLY A 353 14.74 14.24 8.75
N LYS A 354 13.77 15.14 8.89
CA LYS A 354 12.52 14.93 9.62
C LYS A 354 11.36 14.70 8.65
N LEU A 355 10.45 13.80 9.00
CA LEU A 355 9.15 13.71 8.32
C LEU A 355 8.35 14.99 8.54
N GLN A 356 7.56 15.38 7.55
CA GLN A 356 6.76 16.61 7.58
C GLN A 356 5.32 16.34 7.99
N ASN A 357 4.71 17.27 8.74
CA ASN A 357 3.30 17.24 9.15
C ASN A 357 2.88 15.93 9.85
N VAL A 358 3.82 15.28 10.53
CA VAL A 358 3.59 14.03 11.24
C VAL A 358 4.44 13.94 12.49
N LEU A 359 3.84 13.44 13.56
CA LEU A 359 4.47 13.22 14.85
C LEU A 359 4.31 11.76 15.28
N ALA A 360 5.27 11.26 16.06
CA ALA A 360 5.16 10.01 16.79
C ALA A 360 4.93 10.29 18.28
N GLY A 361 4.04 9.51 18.90
CA GLY A 361 3.77 9.65 20.33
C GLY A 361 3.18 8.40 20.94
N ASP A 362 2.92 8.47 22.24
CA ASP A 362 2.39 7.33 22.98
C ASP A 362 0.99 6.94 22.52
N SER A 363 0.77 5.64 22.30
CA SER A 363 -0.56 5.11 21.97
C SER A 363 -1.51 5.12 23.17
N SER A 364 -1.02 5.24 24.40
CA SER A 364 -1.89 5.19 25.58
C SER A 364 -2.79 6.42 25.70
N SER A 365 -3.89 6.25 26.45
CA SER A 365 -4.70 7.32 27.05
C SER A 365 -5.49 8.29 26.15
N ILE A 366 -5.24 8.28 24.84
CA ILE A 366 -6.00 9.08 23.85
C ILE A 366 -6.70 8.11 22.91
N TYR A 367 -7.95 8.38 22.56
CA TYR A 367 -8.66 7.51 21.63
C TYR A 367 -8.14 7.67 20.19
N ASP A 368 -8.39 6.65 19.39
CA ASP A 368 -8.00 6.64 18.00
C ASP A 368 -8.85 7.65 17.21
N ALA A 369 -8.24 8.37 16.27
CA ALA A 369 -8.83 9.49 15.53
C ALA A 369 -9.19 10.75 16.36
N ASP A 370 -8.75 10.85 17.62
CA ASP A 370 -8.88 12.09 18.40
C ASP A 370 -7.96 13.20 17.84
N LYS A 371 -8.42 14.44 17.99
CA LYS A 371 -7.62 15.63 17.67
C LYS A 371 -6.73 16.01 18.84
N LEU A 372 -5.48 16.32 18.54
CA LEU A 372 -4.46 16.82 19.44
C LEU A 372 -4.16 18.26 19.06
N THR A 373 -4.08 19.14 20.06
CA THR A 373 -3.73 20.54 19.84
C THR A 373 -2.40 20.84 20.54
N TYR A 374 -1.44 21.30 19.76
CA TYR A 374 -0.16 21.79 20.22
C TYR A 374 -0.23 23.31 20.39
N MET A 375 0.33 23.83 21.49
CA MET A 375 0.36 25.28 21.81
C MET A 375 -1.00 25.97 21.61
N LYS A 376 -2.05 25.39 22.24
CA LYS A 376 -3.43 25.89 22.16
C LYS A 376 -3.50 27.38 22.51
N ASP A 377 -4.33 28.13 21.76
CA ASP A 377 -4.61 29.55 21.99
C ASP A 377 -3.37 30.46 21.78
N THR A 378 -2.41 30.01 20.96
CA THR A 378 -1.25 30.79 20.54
C THR A 378 -1.19 30.93 19.01
N ASP A 379 -0.40 31.87 18.50
CA ASP A 379 -0.15 32.03 17.06
C ASP A 379 0.59 30.84 16.43
N GLN A 380 1.09 29.91 17.25
CA GLN A 380 1.78 28.68 16.85
C GLN A 380 0.90 27.44 17.08
N GLU A 381 -0.41 27.62 17.22
CA GLU A 381 -1.33 26.50 17.41
C GLU A 381 -1.31 25.56 16.21
N GLU A 382 -0.99 24.29 16.46
CA GLU A 382 -1.05 23.24 15.46
C GLU A 382 -2.01 22.15 15.89
N ASN A 383 -2.78 21.62 14.95
CA ASN A 383 -3.74 20.56 15.20
C ASN A 383 -3.30 19.29 14.47
N TYR A 384 -3.40 18.16 15.15
CA TYR A 384 -3.04 16.84 14.65
C TYR A 384 -4.17 15.86 14.93
N LYS A 385 -4.26 14.79 14.15
CA LYS A 385 -5.21 13.69 14.39
C LYS A 385 -4.43 12.41 14.63
N LYS A 386 -4.68 11.76 15.77
CA LYS A 386 -3.95 10.57 16.23
C LYS A 386 -4.47 9.31 15.54
N PHE A 387 -3.55 8.43 15.15
CA PHE A 387 -3.84 7.13 14.56
C PHE A 387 -2.97 6.03 15.16
N LYS A 388 -3.60 5.05 15.79
CA LYS A 388 -2.94 3.79 16.17
C LYS A 388 -2.85 2.92 14.92
N ILE A 389 -1.61 2.63 14.49
CA ILE A 389 -1.37 1.76 13.34
C ILE A 389 -1.56 0.31 13.79
N THR A 390 -2.55 -0.37 13.21
CA THR A 390 -2.88 -1.77 13.56
C THR A 390 -2.40 -2.76 12.50
N ALA A 391 -1.97 -2.26 11.33
CA ALA A 391 -1.25 -3.04 10.35
C ALA A 391 0.02 -3.65 10.99
N PRO A 392 0.19 -4.99 10.93
CA PRO A 392 1.22 -5.71 11.68
C PRO A 392 2.65 -5.34 11.26
N PHE A 393 2.86 -5.00 9.99
CA PHE A 393 4.15 -4.58 9.45
C PHE A 393 4.10 -3.10 9.08
N ASN A 394 4.93 -2.31 9.72
CA ASN A 394 5.04 -0.87 9.53
C ASN A 394 6.42 -0.38 10.03
N PHE A 395 6.82 0.83 9.64
CA PHE A 395 8.14 1.38 9.96
C PHE A 395 8.41 1.54 11.46
N LEU A 396 7.38 1.63 12.31
CA LEU A 396 7.57 1.70 13.77
C LEU A 396 8.04 0.36 14.35
N ASN A 397 7.88 -0.77 13.65
CA ASN A 397 8.38 -2.07 14.12
C ASN A 397 9.90 -2.07 14.32
N ASN A 398 10.64 -1.25 13.57
CA ASN A 398 12.08 -1.07 13.69
C ASN A 398 12.45 0.26 14.37
N SER A 399 11.54 0.83 15.16
CA SER A 399 11.79 2.05 15.94
C SER A 399 12.21 1.76 17.38
N ALA A 400 12.60 2.80 18.11
CA ALA A 400 12.92 2.71 19.53
C ALA A 400 11.74 2.22 20.40
N ASN A 401 10.49 2.42 19.95
CA ASN A 401 9.31 1.89 20.64
C ASN A 401 8.19 1.54 19.67
N ILE A 402 8.01 0.23 19.48
CA ILE A 402 7.04 -0.37 18.55
C ILE A 402 5.57 -0.10 18.90
N ASN A 403 5.27 0.32 20.13
CA ASN A 403 3.91 0.55 20.61
C ASN A 403 3.44 2.00 20.40
N TYR A 404 4.22 2.84 19.73
CA TYR A 404 3.87 4.22 19.46
C TYR A 404 2.81 4.34 18.36
N CYS A 405 2.18 5.50 18.31
CA CYS A 405 1.20 5.88 17.30
C CYS A 405 1.72 7.03 16.45
N VAL A 406 1.03 7.28 15.34
CA VAL A 406 1.32 8.37 14.42
C VAL A 406 0.23 9.43 14.56
N ALA A 407 0.57 10.70 14.50
CA ALA A 407 -0.40 11.79 14.43
C ALA A 407 -0.10 12.68 13.22
N ILE A 408 -1.07 12.84 12.32
CA ILE A 408 -0.90 13.65 11.10
C ILE A 408 -1.57 15.02 11.26
N ARG A 409 -0.98 16.06 10.66
CA ARG A 409 -1.49 17.44 10.81
C ARG A 409 -2.86 17.60 10.17
N CYS A 410 -3.77 18.29 10.86
CA CYS A 410 -5.14 18.53 10.41
C CYS A 410 -5.59 19.97 10.69
N TYR A 411 -6.66 20.41 10.04
CA TYR A 411 -7.23 21.72 10.33
C TYR A 411 -7.83 21.78 11.75
N LYS A 412 -7.73 22.97 12.34
CA LYS A 412 -8.51 23.33 13.53
C LYS A 412 -9.98 23.02 13.26
N ALA A 413 -10.66 22.38 14.22
CA ALA A 413 -12.11 22.23 14.11
C ALA A 413 -12.72 23.63 14.05
N SER A 414 -13.53 23.91 13.04
CA SER A 414 -14.42 25.07 13.08
C SER A 414 -15.34 24.91 14.29
N GLU A 415 -15.35 25.91 15.17
CA GLU A 415 -16.24 25.96 16.35
C GLU A 415 -17.71 25.88 15.96
#